data_AF-A0A182S7K6-F1
#
_entry.id   AF-A0A182S7K6-F1
#
_cell.length_a   1.000
_cell.length_b   1.000
_cell.length_c   1.000
_cell.angle_alpha   90.00
_cell.angle_beta   90.00
_cell.angle_gamma   90.00
#
_symmetry.space_group_name_H-M   'P 1'
#
loop_
_entity.id
_entity.type
_entity.pdbx_description
1 polymer ?
#
loop_
_entity_poly.entity_id
_entity_poly.type
_entity_poly.pdbx_seq_one_letter_code
_entity_poly.pdbx_strand_id
1 'polypeptide(L)'
;MRNVDRVNVKVHQGTVCGVKEKLPNGGAFCAFRGIPYAKPPVGELRFRAPQPLDRFPYPVLDCSVERDVCFSRNMFTQELEGSEDCLHLNVYTPTVAKCDKPLPVMVFVHGGAFLFGSGNSDCYSPEYLLQEDVIVVTLNYRLGSLGFLHLPSQGIEGNAGLKDQLMVLRWV
;
A
#
# COMPACT_ATOMS: atom_id res chain seq x y z
N MET A 1 1.95 -15.18 -24.33
CA MET A 1 1.25 -14.31 -23.36
C MET A 1 0.77 -15.20 -22.22
N ARG A 2 1.27 -15.03 -20.97
CA ARG A 2 0.76 -15.83 -19.84
C ARG A 2 -0.67 -15.35 -19.56
N ASN A 3 -1.64 -16.25 -19.51
CA ASN A 3 -2.96 -15.93 -18.97
C ASN A 3 -2.75 -15.54 -17.51
N VAL A 4 -3.03 -14.28 -17.18
CA VAL A 4 -2.99 -13.79 -15.80
C VAL A 4 -4.38 -14.05 -15.22
N ASP A 5 -4.46 -14.97 -14.27
CA ASP A 5 -5.72 -15.26 -13.58
C ASP A 5 -6.10 -14.06 -12.71
N ARG A 6 -7.17 -13.36 -13.11
CA ARG A 6 -7.67 -12.16 -12.42
C ARG A 6 -8.65 -12.53 -11.31
N VAL A 7 -8.70 -11.73 -10.26
CA VAL A 7 -9.60 -11.91 -9.13
C VAL A 7 -10.17 -10.57 -8.66
N ASN A 8 -11.49 -10.49 -8.49
CA ASN A 8 -12.18 -9.26 -8.07
C ASN A 8 -12.63 -9.37 -6.62
N VAL A 9 -12.40 -8.32 -5.82
CA VAL A 9 -12.88 -8.19 -4.44
C VAL A 9 -13.54 -6.83 -4.27
N LYS A 10 -14.71 -6.81 -3.64
CA LYS A 10 -15.42 -5.57 -3.31
C LYS A 10 -14.93 -5.04 -1.97
N VAL A 11 -14.52 -3.77 -1.96
CA VAL A 11 -14.15 -2.99 -0.77
C VAL A 11 -15.08 -1.77 -0.65
N HIS A 12 -14.90 -0.95 0.40
CA HIS A 12 -15.77 0.22 0.62
C HIS A 12 -15.76 1.21 -0.56
N GLN A 13 -14.58 1.48 -1.11
CA GLN A 13 -14.39 2.47 -2.18
C GLN A 13 -14.82 1.99 -3.58
N GLY A 14 -15.01 0.68 -3.78
CA GLY A 14 -15.27 0.11 -5.10
C GLY A 14 -14.80 -1.35 -5.19
N THR A 15 -14.52 -1.81 -6.43
CA THR A 15 -13.99 -3.16 -6.65
C THR A 15 -12.50 -3.06 -6.98
N VAL A 16 -11.67 -3.89 -6.36
CA VAL A 16 -10.26 -4.07 -6.73
C VAL A 16 -10.09 -5.35 -7.53
N CYS A 17 -9.32 -5.29 -8.61
CA CYS A 17 -8.99 -6.42 -9.49
C CYS A 17 -7.51 -6.77 -9.31
N GLY A 18 -7.25 -7.86 -8.58
CA GLY A 18 -5.92 -8.39 -8.35
C GLY A 18 -5.60 -9.55 -9.30
N VAL A 19 -4.55 -10.28 -8.93
CA VAL A 19 -4.04 -11.44 -9.68
C VAL A 19 -3.85 -12.64 -8.76
N LYS A 20 -3.99 -13.85 -9.31
CA LYS A 20 -3.58 -15.07 -8.65
C LYS A 20 -2.17 -15.44 -9.09
N GLU A 21 -1.33 -15.74 -8.11
CA GLU A 21 0.07 -16.09 -8.29
C GLU A 21 0.40 -17.37 -7.53
N LYS A 22 1.59 -17.92 -7.78
CA LYS A 22 2.05 -19.17 -7.16
C LYS A 22 3.10 -18.87 -6.11
N LEU A 23 2.96 -19.48 -4.95
CA LEU A 23 3.98 -19.53 -3.91
C LEU A 23 5.11 -20.51 -4.33
N PRO A 24 6.32 -20.36 -3.77
CA PRO A 24 7.44 -21.27 -4.02
C PRO A 24 7.14 -22.74 -3.71
N ASN A 25 6.23 -23.01 -2.76
CA ASN A 25 5.81 -24.36 -2.38
C ASN A 25 4.74 -24.96 -3.32
N GLY A 26 4.36 -24.25 -4.39
CA GLY A 26 3.33 -24.67 -5.34
C GLY A 26 1.90 -24.29 -4.96
N GLY A 27 1.69 -23.73 -3.75
CA GLY A 27 0.42 -23.11 -3.35
C GLY A 27 0.08 -21.89 -4.21
N ALA A 28 -1.16 -21.42 -4.11
CA ALA A 28 -1.61 -20.22 -4.79
C ALA A 28 -1.95 -19.12 -3.77
N PHE A 29 -1.78 -17.87 -4.18
CA PHE A 29 -2.22 -16.71 -3.41
C PHE A 29 -2.82 -15.66 -4.32
N CYS A 30 -3.59 -14.74 -3.75
CA CYS A 30 -4.12 -13.57 -4.43
C CYS A 30 -3.33 -12.33 -4.00
N ALA A 31 -2.92 -11.52 -4.98
CA ALA A 31 -2.24 -10.26 -4.77
C ALA A 31 -3.09 -9.10 -5.28
N PHE A 32 -3.29 -8.09 -4.43
CA PHE A 32 -3.92 -6.82 -4.76
C PHE A 32 -2.94 -5.70 -4.41
N ARG A 33 -2.30 -5.13 -5.42
CA ARG A 33 -1.21 -4.19 -5.28
C ARG A 33 -1.63 -2.78 -5.69
N GLY A 34 -1.07 -1.78 -5.03
CA GLY A 34 -1.32 -0.38 -5.38
C GLY A 34 -2.76 0.10 -5.09
N ILE A 35 -3.40 -0.39 -4.04
CA ILE A 35 -4.74 0.06 -3.63
C ILE A 35 -4.62 1.44 -2.96
N PRO A 36 -5.25 2.51 -3.48
CA PRO A 36 -5.20 3.83 -2.85
C PRO A 36 -6.07 3.84 -1.60
N TYR A 37 -5.48 4.18 -0.46
CA TYR A 37 -6.20 4.29 0.83
C TYR A 37 -6.57 5.74 1.18
N ALA A 38 -5.97 6.71 0.50
CA ALA A 38 -6.15 8.15 0.69
C ALA A 38 -6.21 8.88 -0.65
N LYS A 39 -6.65 10.14 -0.63
CA LYS A 39 -6.46 11.04 -1.77
C LYS A 39 -4.96 11.31 -1.99
N PRO A 40 -4.49 11.47 -3.24
CA PRO A 40 -3.10 11.83 -3.52
C PRO A 40 -2.70 13.13 -2.78
N PRO A 41 -1.60 13.14 -2.01
CA PRO A 41 -1.20 14.28 -1.17
C PRO A 41 -0.45 15.35 -1.99
N VAL A 42 -1.01 15.74 -3.14
CA VAL A 42 -0.43 16.69 -4.09
C VAL A 42 -1.12 18.06 -4.00
N GLY A 43 -0.46 19.10 -4.54
CA GLY A 43 -1.00 20.47 -4.53
C GLY A 43 -1.29 20.95 -3.10
N GLU A 44 -2.51 21.41 -2.85
CA GLU A 44 -2.96 21.91 -1.54
C GLU A 44 -2.95 20.83 -0.43
N LEU A 45 -2.91 19.55 -0.79
CA LEU A 45 -2.81 18.45 0.17
C LEU A 45 -1.37 18.13 0.59
N ARG A 46 -0.37 18.73 -0.07
CA ARG A 46 1.04 18.54 0.28
C ARG A 46 1.28 18.97 1.74
N PHE A 47 2.01 18.14 2.49
CA PHE A 47 2.30 18.30 3.93
C PHE A 47 1.08 18.21 4.88
N ARG A 48 -0.16 18.18 4.37
CA ARG A 48 -1.37 18.12 5.20
C ARG A 48 -1.67 16.69 5.63
N ALA A 49 -2.54 16.53 6.63
CA ALA A 49 -3.06 15.20 6.99
C ALA A 49 -3.71 14.53 5.76
N PRO A 50 -3.58 13.20 5.60
CA PRO A 50 -4.22 12.50 4.49
C PRO A 50 -5.73 12.66 4.58
N GLN A 51 -6.37 12.72 3.42
CA GLN A 51 -7.83 12.76 3.32
C GLN A 51 -8.35 11.40 2.85
N PRO A 52 -9.48 10.92 3.39
CA PRO A 52 -10.08 9.67 2.96
C PRO A 52 -10.47 9.73 1.48
N LEU A 53 -10.33 8.60 0.81
CA LEU A 53 -10.82 8.39 -0.55
C LEU A 53 -12.14 7.62 -0.46
N ASP A 54 -13.26 8.29 -0.74
CA ASP A 54 -14.60 7.68 -0.61
C ASP A 54 -14.91 6.70 -1.73
N ARG A 55 -14.36 6.94 -2.94
CA ARG A 55 -14.56 6.10 -4.13
C ARG A 55 -13.34 6.07 -5.01
N PHE A 56 -13.10 4.94 -5.66
CA PHE A 56 -12.11 4.84 -6.72
C PHE A 56 -12.55 5.62 -7.98
N PRO A 57 -11.60 6.06 -8.82
CA PRO A 57 -11.92 6.75 -10.09
C PRO A 57 -12.65 5.86 -11.09
N TYR A 58 -12.57 4.53 -10.93
CA TYR A 58 -13.22 3.55 -11.80
C TYR A 58 -14.03 2.55 -10.98
N PRO A 59 -15.12 1.97 -11.53
CA PRO A 59 -15.91 0.94 -10.83
C PRO A 59 -15.11 -0.30 -10.42
N VAL A 60 -14.12 -0.67 -11.26
CA VAL A 60 -13.14 -1.72 -11.02
C VAL A 60 -11.75 -1.11 -11.20
N LEU A 61 -10.96 -1.11 -10.13
CA LEU A 61 -9.59 -0.62 -10.12
C LEU A 61 -8.63 -1.78 -10.39
N ASP A 62 -7.75 -1.64 -11.39
CA ASP A 62 -6.68 -2.61 -11.60
C ASP A 62 -5.62 -2.45 -10.50
N CYS A 63 -5.44 -3.53 -9.73
CA CYS A 63 -4.52 -3.69 -8.63
C CYS A 63 -3.61 -4.91 -8.87
N SER A 64 -3.23 -5.18 -10.13
CA SER A 64 -2.33 -6.28 -10.49
C SER A 64 -0.86 -5.99 -10.21
N VAL A 65 -0.48 -4.71 -10.17
CA VAL A 65 0.91 -4.25 -10.03
C VAL A 65 1.06 -3.22 -8.92
N GLU A 66 2.24 -3.14 -8.34
CA GLU A 66 2.59 -2.08 -7.38
C GLU A 66 2.59 -0.72 -8.08
N ARG A 67 2.30 0.33 -7.32
CA ARG A 67 2.36 1.71 -7.80
C ARG A 67 3.62 2.39 -7.31
N ASP A 68 3.80 3.65 -7.69
CA ASP A 68 4.96 4.44 -7.34
C ASP A 68 5.26 4.39 -5.84
N VAL A 69 6.55 4.25 -5.53
CA VAL A 69 7.09 4.45 -4.18
C VAL A 69 6.99 5.92 -3.79
N CYS A 70 7.02 6.22 -2.49
CA CYS A 70 7.03 7.62 -2.05
C CYS A 70 8.33 8.32 -2.43
N PHE A 71 8.19 9.57 -2.85
CA PHE A 71 9.33 10.41 -3.24
C PHE A 71 10.42 10.41 -2.16
N SER A 72 11.58 9.88 -2.51
CA SER A 72 12.73 9.77 -1.61
C SER A 72 14.02 9.61 -2.41
N ARG A 73 15.16 9.62 -1.70
CA ARG A 73 16.45 9.21 -2.27
C ARG A 73 16.63 7.72 -2.00
N ASN A 74 16.77 6.93 -3.07
CA ASN A 74 16.96 5.49 -2.97
C ASN A 74 18.23 5.19 -2.14
N MET A 75 18.14 4.26 -1.18
CA MET A 75 19.27 3.95 -0.29
C MET A 75 20.47 3.37 -1.04
N PHE A 76 20.25 2.60 -2.10
CA PHE A 76 21.30 1.86 -2.79
C PHE A 76 21.86 2.64 -3.97
N THR A 77 21.00 3.15 -4.85
CA THR A 77 21.43 3.88 -6.06
C THR A 77 21.78 5.33 -5.78
N GLN A 78 21.33 5.89 -4.64
CA GLN A 78 21.44 7.30 -4.29
C GLN A 78 20.72 8.26 -5.24
N GLU A 79 19.92 7.74 -6.18
CA GLU A 79 19.11 8.54 -7.11
C GLU A 79 17.78 8.97 -6.45
N LEU A 80 17.17 10.04 -6.96
CA LEU A 80 15.81 10.41 -6.58
C LEU A 80 14.82 9.52 -7.32
N GLU A 81 13.84 9.00 -6.61
CA GLU A 81 12.82 8.12 -7.16
C GLU A 81 11.44 8.42 -6.57
N GLY A 82 10.42 7.79 -7.16
CA GLY A 82 9.06 7.82 -6.64
C GLY A 82 8.24 9.04 -7.03
N SER A 83 7.06 9.11 -6.43
CA SER A 83 6.03 10.11 -6.68
C SER A 83 5.47 10.65 -5.36
N GLU A 84 4.83 11.81 -5.39
CA GLU A 84 4.00 12.26 -4.27
C GLU A 84 2.66 11.51 -4.22
N ASP A 85 2.17 11.03 -5.36
CA ASP A 85 1.01 10.14 -5.43
C ASP A 85 1.40 8.70 -5.05
N CYS A 86 1.72 8.52 -3.78
CA CYS A 86 2.28 7.28 -3.26
C CYS A 86 1.47 6.63 -2.14
N LEU A 87 0.29 7.16 -1.78
CA LEU A 87 -0.53 6.67 -0.66
C LEU A 87 -1.34 5.43 -1.05
N HIS A 88 -0.58 4.35 -1.29
CA HIS A 88 -1.07 3.05 -1.71
C HIS A 88 -0.66 1.96 -0.72
N LEU A 89 -1.48 0.91 -0.62
CA LEU A 89 -1.19 -0.31 0.11
C LEU A 89 -1.30 -1.53 -0.79
N ASN A 90 -0.71 -2.64 -0.36
CA ASN A 90 -0.79 -3.93 -1.02
C ASN A 90 -1.40 -4.94 -0.04
N VAL A 91 -2.28 -5.81 -0.53
CA VAL A 91 -2.89 -6.91 0.23
C VAL A 91 -2.58 -8.23 -0.46
N TYR A 92 -2.04 -9.17 0.31
CA TYR A 92 -1.73 -10.52 -0.12
C TYR A 92 -2.48 -11.50 0.77
N THR A 93 -3.15 -12.48 0.16
CA THR A 93 -3.96 -13.46 0.90
C THR A 93 -3.89 -14.84 0.24
N PRO A 94 -3.81 -15.96 0.98
CA PRO A 94 -3.88 -17.31 0.42
C PRO A 94 -5.18 -17.56 -0.35
N THR A 95 -6.28 -16.95 0.07
CA THR A 95 -7.59 -17.14 -0.55
C THR A 95 -8.49 -15.92 -0.41
N VAL A 96 -9.38 -15.73 -1.39
CA VAL A 96 -10.49 -14.76 -1.35
C VAL A 96 -11.85 -15.44 -1.17
N ALA A 97 -11.87 -16.78 -1.08
CA ALA A 97 -13.09 -17.51 -0.83
C ALA A 97 -13.62 -17.17 0.57
N LYS A 98 -14.96 -17.19 0.73
CA LYS A 98 -15.54 -17.11 2.08
C LYS A 98 -15.02 -18.30 2.88
N CYS A 99 -14.28 -18.00 3.94
CA CYS A 99 -13.86 -18.99 4.94
C CYS A 99 -14.72 -18.86 6.18
N ASP A 100 -15.09 -20.00 6.78
CA ASP A 100 -15.81 -20.06 8.05
C ASP A 100 -14.96 -19.57 9.23
N LYS A 101 -13.62 -19.58 9.06
CA LYS A 101 -12.66 -18.98 9.98
C LYS A 101 -11.90 -17.85 9.29
N PRO A 102 -11.97 -16.61 9.80
CA PRO A 102 -11.16 -15.52 9.28
C PRO A 102 -9.67 -15.77 9.56
N LEU A 103 -8.81 -15.35 8.63
CA LEU A 103 -7.36 -15.45 8.78
C LEU A 103 -6.82 -14.26 9.59
N PRO A 104 -5.73 -14.42 10.36
CA PRO A 104 -5.03 -13.29 10.97
C PRO A 104 -4.51 -12.31 9.91
N VAL A 105 -4.51 -11.02 10.25
CA VAL A 105 -4.00 -9.95 9.37
C VAL A 105 -2.72 -9.36 9.95
N MET A 106 -1.63 -9.41 9.18
CA MET A 106 -0.34 -8.81 9.51
C MET A 106 -0.15 -7.53 8.70
N VAL A 107 -0.20 -6.38 9.37
CA VAL A 107 0.09 -5.07 8.74
C VAL A 107 1.56 -4.72 8.98
N PHE A 108 2.34 -4.65 7.91
CA PHE A 108 3.77 -4.35 7.95
C PHE A 108 4.05 -2.92 7.50
N VAL A 109 4.60 -2.11 8.40
CA VAL A 109 5.09 -0.75 8.14
C VAL A 109 6.59 -0.81 7.88
N HIS A 110 7.02 -0.48 6.66
CA HIS A 110 8.44 -0.55 6.31
C HIS A 110 9.29 0.45 7.11
N GLY A 111 10.56 0.06 7.34
CA GLY A 111 11.57 0.91 7.97
C GLY A 111 12.14 1.96 7.02
N GLY A 112 13.35 2.43 7.32
CA GLY A 112 14.06 3.43 6.51
C GLY A 112 14.08 4.83 7.10
N ALA A 113 14.06 4.90 8.44
CA ALA A 113 14.25 6.11 9.23
C ALA A 113 13.33 7.27 8.85
N PHE A 114 12.15 6.98 8.30
CA PHE A 114 11.20 7.95 7.76
C PHE A 114 11.71 8.75 6.55
N LEU A 115 12.82 8.34 5.92
CA LEU A 115 13.48 9.08 4.83
C LEU A 115 13.42 8.37 3.48
N PHE A 116 13.37 7.03 3.46
CA PHE A 116 13.38 6.20 2.25
C PHE A 116 12.68 4.85 2.53
N GLY A 117 12.52 4.04 1.48
CA GLY A 117 11.89 2.72 1.53
C GLY A 117 10.48 2.71 0.95
N SER A 118 9.90 1.52 0.83
CA SER A 118 8.55 1.31 0.33
C SER A 118 7.94 0.03 0.89
N GLY A 119 6.64 -0.16 0.71
CA GLY A 119 5.95 -1.42 0.98
C GLY A 119 6.03 -2.43 -0.17
N ASN A 120 6.94 -2.25 -1.13
CA ASN A 120 7.02 -3.10 -2.32
C ASN A 120 7.66 -4.47 -2.02
N SER A 121 7.28 -5.45 -2.83
CA SER A 121 7.63 -6.86 -2.69
C SER A 121 9.05 -7.19 -3.13
N ASP A 122 9.74 -6.27 -3.79
CA ASP A 122 11.18 -6.36 -4.11
C ASP A 122 12.05 -6.38 -2.84
N CYS A 123 11.68 -5.61 -1.82
CA CYS A 123 12.33 -5.61 -0.51
C CYS A 123 11.57 -6.47 0.52
N TYR A 124 10.24 -6.50 0.44
CA TYR A 124 9.37 -7.12 1.45
C TYR A 124 8.43 -8.16 0.84
N SER A 125 9.00 -9.21 0.25
CA SER A 125 8.22 -10.30 -0.33
C SER A 125 7.32 -10.98 0.71
N PRO A 126 6.01 -11.17 0.41
CA PRO A 126 5.05 -11.78 1.35
C PRO A 126 5.08 -13.32 1.31
N GLU A 127 5.79 -13.93 0.36
CA GLU A 127 5.64 -15.34 -0.01
C GLU A 127 5.87 -16.34 1.13
N TYR A 128 6.77 -16.03 2.07
CA TYR A 128 7.01 -16.90 3.22
C TYR A 128 5.89 -16.79 4.26
N LEU A 129 5.42 -15.56 4.54
CA LEU A 129 4.34 -15.35 5.50
C LEU A 129 3.02 -15.95 4.99
N LEU A 130 2.74 -15.86 3.69
CA LEU A 130 1.54 -16.44 3.09
C LEU A 130 1.43 -17.96 3.25
N GLN A 131 2.53 -18.66 3.55
CA GLN A 131 2.52 -20.11 3.82
C GLN A 131 2.03 -20.46 5.24
N GLU A 132 1.87 -19.46 6.11
CA GLU A 132 1.42 -19.60 7.50
C GLU A 132 -0.08 -19.23 7.67
N ASP A 133 -0.87 -19.29 6.59
CA ASP A 133 -2.30 -18.98 6.59
C ASP A 133 -2.64 -17.58 7.15
N VAL A 134 -1.84 -16.57 6.79
CA VAL A 134 -2.08 -15.15 7.18
C VAL A 134 -2.32 -14.26 5.97
N ILE A 135 -3.06 -13.18 6.19
CA ILE A 135 -3.18 -12.06 5.25
C ILE A 135 -2.03 -11.09 5.56
N VAL A 136 -1.29 -10.70 4.53
CA VAL A 136 -0.19 -9.72 4.65
C VAL A 136 -0.61 -8.42 3.99
N VAL A 137 -0.50 -7.32 4.74
CA VAL A 137 -0.72 -5.97 4.23
C VAL A 137 0.59 -5.20 4.33
N THR A 138 1.07 -4.67 3.21
CA THR A 138 2.19 -3.71 3.19
C THR A 138 1.69 -2.36 2.72
N LEU A 139 2.39 -1.27 3.07
CA LEU A 139 1.94 0.08 2.74
C LEU A 139 3.10 1.01 2.43
N ASN A 140 2.82 2.01 1.63
CA ASN A 140 3.63 3.23 1.55
C ASN A 140 3.06 4.29 2.49
N TYR A 141 3.91 5.13 3.07
CA TYR A 141 3.54 6.33 3.82
C TYR A 141 4.51 7.46 3.44
N ARG A 142 4.10 8.74 3.52
CA ARG A 142 4.98 9.84 3.10
C ARG A 142 6.28 9.89 3.90
N LEU A 143 7.36 10.20 3.20
CA LEU A 143 8.74 10.20 3.71
C LEU A 143 9.33 11.62 3.72
N GLY A 144 10.45 11.78 4.43
CA GLY A 144 11.22 13.02 4.48
C GLY A 144 10.38 14.24 4.89
N SER A 145 10.70 15.38 4.31
CA SER A 145 9.94 16.61 4.57
C SER A 145 8.47 16.51 4.13
N LEU A 146 8.15 15.75 3.09
CA LEU A 146 6.76 15.58 2.63
C LEU A 146 5.87 14.89 3.68
N GLY A 147 6.45 13.98 4.48
CA GLY A 147 5.75 13.28 5.56
C GLY A 147 5.89 13.92 6.93
N PHE A 148 6.97 14.65 7.19
CA PHE A 148 7.37 15.00 8.56
C PHE A 148 7.74 16.47 8.76
N LEU A 149 7.51 17.34 7.78
CA LEU A 149 7.62 18.79 7.98
C LEU A 149 6.67 19.25 9.09
N HIS A 150 7.17 20.01 10.06
CA HIS A 150 6.38 20.66 11.11
C HIS A 150 6.56 22.17 11.00
N LEU A 151 5.48 22.86 10.62
CA LEU A 151 5.45 24.31 10.45
C LEU A 151 4.06 24.86 10.85
N PRO A 152 3.73 24.92 12.15
CA PRO A 152 2.41 25.33 12.64
C PRO A 152 1.99 26.73 12.19
N SER A 153 2.94 27.64 11.98
CA SER A 153 2.66 29.00 11.45
C SER A 153 2.05 29.00 10.04
N GLN A 154 2.11 27.88 9.32
CA GLN A 154 1.45 27.65 8.03
C GLN A 154 0.32 26.59 8.12
N GLY A 155 -0.07 26.22 9.35
CA GLY A 155 -1.04 25.16 9.66
C GLY A 155 -0.53 23.73 9.41
N ILE A 156 0.78 23.53 9.30
CA ILE A 156 1.38 22.21 9.07
C ILE A 156 1.77 21.62 10.43
N GLU A 157 0.87 20.81 10.99
CA GLU A 157 1.02 20.22 12.33
C GLU A 157 2.11 19.14 12.42
N GLY A 158 2.64 18.67 11.28
CA GLY A 158 3.59 17.57 11.22
C GLY A 158 2.97 16.18 11.36
N ASN A 159 3.84 15.17 11.37
CA ASN A 159 3.50 13.74 11.44
C ASN A 159 2.48 13.31 10.37
N ALA A 160 2.54 13.89 9.18
CA ALA A 160 1.67 13.52 8.07
C ALA A 160 1.89 12.03 7.70
N GLY A 161 3.14 11.56 7.67
CA GLY A 161 3.48 10.15 7.45
C GLY A 161 2.90 9.19 8.52
N LEU A 162 2.86 9.58 9.80
CA LEU A 162 2.19 8.76 10.83
C LEU A 162 0.66 8.77 10.68
N LYS A 163 0.10 9.91 10.24
CA LYS A 163 -1.34 10.00 9.92
C LYS A 163 -1.70 9.15 8.70
N ASP A 164 -0.78 8.99 7.75
CA ASP A 164 -0.92 8.07 6.62
C ASP A 164 -1.00 6.62 7.10
N GLN A 165 -0.09 6.21 8.00
CA GLN A 165 -0.11 4.88 8.62
C GLN A 165 -1.42 4.62 9.39
N LEU A 166 -1.89 5.61 10.16
CA LEU A 166 -3.19 5.51 10.84
C LEU A 166 -4.36 5.36 9.86
N MET A 167 -4.29 5.98 8.68
CA MET A 167 -5.34 5.84 7.66
C MET A 167 -5.37 4.42 7.08
N VAL A 168 -4.20 3.80 6.88
CA VAL A 168 -4.13 2.37 6.50
C VAL A 168 -4.74 1.48 7.58
N LEU A 169 -4.42 1.71 8.85
CA LEU A 169 -4.98 0.92 9.97
C LEU A 169 -6.50 1.10 10.14
N ARG A 170 -7.08 2.19 9.65
CA ARG A 170 -8.54 2.39 9.60
C ARG A 170 -9.17 1.78 8.35
N TRP A 171 -8.38 1.59 7.30
CA TRP A 171 -8.82 0.98 6.05
C TRP A 171 -8.89 -0.55 6.17
N VAL A 172 -7.90 -1.15 6.85
CA VAL A 172 -7.84 -2.57 7.21
C VAL A 172 -8.89 -2.90 8.26
#